data_AF-A0A1L3JJF8-F1
#
_entry.id   AF-A0A1L3JJF8-F1
#
_cell.length_a   1.000
_cell.length_b   1.000
_cell.length_c   1.000
_cell.angle_alpha   90.00
_cell.angle_beta   90.00
_cell.angle_gamma   90.00
#
_symmetry.space_group_name_H-M   'P 1'
#
loop_
_entity.id
_entity.type
_entity.pdbx_description
1 polymer ?
#
loop_
_entity_poly.entity_id
_entity_poly.type
_entity_poly.pdbx_seq_one_letter_code
_entity_poly.pdbx_strand_id
1 'polypeptide(L)'
;MKATKDNKIFFFKNQVSFLKEAFLINNIDLFNDFNEAVELYCYYTLELDKIVDGESNFIAQHKAKVNNTLQAVKSGQVSIQILSKIFEKKNSFWNDLDNMQELYYQNTLTEKHQNIQKPNFTVKDFEIYAEAKHCLAYIPILGLDYLFNGYHDKMTLKKIYKHIFFAIQMNDDLEDYTKDINNNQWTYLHANVDNFIEQEKIKNNTDLTNFKERVLYVSGIGSEAITYSKKHFNKALELSLELKLTELTSWLKKTISDIESNEKLILSLLD
;
A
#
# COMPACT_ATOMS: atom_id res chain seq x y z
N MET A 1 0.51 17.62 -1.79
CA MET A 1 1.18 16.31 -1.64
C MET A 1 1.25 15.75 -0.21
N LYS A 2 0.99 16.51 0.87
CA LYS A 2 0.95 15.91 2.23
C LYS A 2 -0.33 15.10 2.52
N ALA A 3 -1.46 15.49 1.92
CA ALA A 3 -2.78 14.90 2.18
C ALA A 3 -2.96 13.45 1.67
N THR A 4 -2.37 13.08 0.53
CA THR A 4 -2.46 11.73 -0.06
C THR A 4 -1.70 10.69 0.76
N LYS A 5 -0.48 11.04 1.19
CA LYS A 5 0.35 10.18 2.06
C LYS A 5 -0.30 9.96 3.44
N ASP A 6 -0.95 10.98 3.99
CA ASP A 6 -1.71 10.88 5.24
C ASP A 6 -2.97 9.98 5.06
N ASN A 7 -3.65 10.03 3.90
CA ASN A 7 -4.79 9.17 3.60
C ASN A 7 -4.40 7.68 3.42
N LYS A 8 -3.24 7.38 2.83
CA LYS A 8 -2.72 5.99 2.73
C LYS A 8 -2.43 5.41 4.10
N ILE A 9 -1.70 6.13 4.94
CA ILE A 9 -1.37 5.68 6.30
C ILE A 9 -2.65 5.51 7.12
N PHE A 10 -3.62 6.41 6.94
CA PHE A 10 -4.94 6.26 7.55
C PHE A 10 -5.60 4.94 7.14
N PHE A 11 -5.51 4.54 5.87
CA PHE A 11 -6.09 3.28 5.42
C PHE A 11 -5.50 2.06 6.14
N PHE A 12 -4.17 1.94 6.14
CA PHE A 12 -3.51 0.78 6.76
C PHE A 12 -3.70 0.70 8.27
N LYS A 13 -3.92 1.83 8.95
CA LYS A 13 -4.17 1.87 10.39
C LYS A 13 -5.61 1.53 10.77
N ASN A 14 -6.58 1.70 9.87
CA ASN A 14 -8.01 1.57 10.20
C ASN A 14 -8.68 0.38 9.48
N GLN A 15 -7.90 -0.65 9.12
CA GLN A 15 -8.38 -1.78 8.31
C GLN A 15 -9.53 -2.54 8.98
N VAL A 16 -9.43 -2.85 10.29
CA VAL A 16 -10.48 -3.59 10.99
C VAL A 16 -11.76 -2.75 11.08
N SER A 17 -11.66 -1.45 11.33
CA SER A 17 -12.79 -0.51 11.33
C SER A 17 -13.52 -0.51 9.99
N PHE A 18 -12.80 -0.41 8.87
CA PHE A 18 -13.39 -0.48 7.54
C PHE A 18 -14.09 -1.81 7.22
N LEU A 19 -13.70 -2.88 7.89
CA LEU A 19 -14.27 -4.22 7.69
C LEU A 19 -15.42 -4.51 8.64
N LYS A 20 -15.63 -3.70 9.68
CA LYS A 20 -16.63 -3.94 10.74
C LYS A 20 -18.03 -4.24 10.19
N GLU A 21 -18.47 -3.48 9.18
CA GLU A 21 -19.80 -3.64 8.57
C GLU A 21 -19.96 -4.95 7.79
N ALA A 22 -18.87 -5.66 7.48
CA ALA A 22 -18.90 -6.95 6.79
C ALA A 22 -19.15 -8.16 7.72
N PHE A 23 -19.16 -7.97 9.05
CA PHE A 23 -19.23 -9.06 10.02
C PHE A 23 -20.29 -8.83 11.11
N LEU A 24 -20.90 -9.91 11.59
CA LEU A 24 -21.75 -9.88 12.78
C LEU A 24 -20.88 -9.88 14.05
N ILE A 25 -20.62 -8.69 14.58
CA ILE A 25 -19.83 -8.53 15.81
C ILE A 25 -20.70 -8.81 17.04
N ASN A 26 -20.61 -10.02 17.56
CA ASN A 26 -21.34 -10.48 18.76
C ASN A 26 -20.52 -10.38 20.06
N ASN A 27 -19.24 -10.07 19.97
CA ASN A 27 -18.34 -9.83 21.10
C ASN A 27 -17.46 -8.60 20.81
N ILE A 28 -17.80 -7.47 21.42
CA ILE A 28 -17.12 -6.19 21.16
C ILE A 28 -15.72 -6.13 21.77
N ASP A 29 -15.51 -6.77 22.92
CA ASP A 29 -14.19 -6.80 23.58
C ASP A 29 -13.19 -7.58 22.72
N LEU A 30 -13.60 -8.75 22.22
CA LEU A 30 -12.80 -9.55 21.28
C LEU A 30 -12.48 -8.79 19.98
N PHE A 31 -13.45 -8.04 19.45
CA PHE A 31 -13.25 -7.20 18.27
C PHE A 31 -12.22 -6.09 18.53
N ASN A 32 -12.31 -5.43 19.69
CA ASN A 32 -11.39 -4.35 20.07
C ASN A 32 -9.97 -4.89 20.32
N ASP A 33 -9.83 -6.02 21.00
CA ASP A 33 -8.54 -6.69 21.20
C ASP A 33 -7.90 -7.04 19.85
N PHE A 34 -8.68 -7.58 18.91
CA PHE A 34 -8.19 -7.87 17.56
C PHE A 34 -7.78 -6.60 16.80
N ASN A 35 -8.57 -5.53 16.89
CA ASN A 35 -8.23 -4.24 16.29
C ASN A 35 -6.92 -3.66 16.85
N GLU A 36 -6.76 -3.65 18.17
CA GLU A 36 -5.53 -3.19 18.82
C GLU A 36 -4.31 -4.01 18.34
N ALA A 37 -4.45 -5.33 18.28
CA ALA A 37 -3.37 -6.19 17.82
C ALA A 37 -2.97 -5.89 16.37
N VAL A 38 -3.94 -5.66 15.48
CA VAL A 38 -3.70 -5.29 14.08
C VAL A 38 -3.02 -3.92 13.98
N GLU A 39 -3.47 -2.91 14.73
CA GLU A 39 -2.88 -1.57 14.73
C GLU A 39 -1.41 -1.60 15.19
N LEU A 40 -1.12 -2.32 16.27
CA LEU A 40 0.23 -2.50 16.79
C LEU A 40 1.15 -3.24 15.80
N TYR A 41 0.61 -4.26 15.14
CA TYR A 41 1.35 -5.01 14.12
C TYR A 41 1.64 -4.16 12.89
N CYS A 42 0.64 -3.40 12.42
CA CYS A 42 0.78 -2.48 11.30
C CYS A 42 1.84 -1.41 11.57
N TYR A 43 1.88 -0.85 12.79
CA TYR A 43 2.95 0.06 13.19
C TYR A 43 4.33 -0.63 13.14
N TYR A 44 4.44 -1.84 13.68
CA TYR A 44 5.68 -2.61 13.63
C TYR A 44 6.17 -2.84 12.19
N THR A 45 5.29 -3.28 11.28
CA THR A 45 5.65 -3.56 9.88
C THR A 45 6.05 -2.28 9.14
N LEU A 46 5.32 -1.17 9.31
CA LEU A 46 5.65 0.11 8.67
C LEU A 46 6.99 0.69 9.15
N GLU A 47 7.33 0.55 10.42
CA GLU A 47 8.63 1.01 10.92
C GLU A 47 9.78 0.09 10.47
N LEU A 48 9.55 -1.23 10.37
CA LEU A 48 10.53 -2.14 9.78
C LEU A 48 10.79 -1.84 8.31
N ASP A 49 9.75 -1.59 7.53
CA ASP A 49 9.82 -1.22 6.11
C ASP A 49 10.72 0.01 5.92
N LYS A 50 10.50 1.08 6.71
CA LYS A 50 11.36 2.27 6.72
C LYS A 50 12.82 1.98 7.05
N ILE A 51 13.09 1.01 7.92
CA ILE A 51 14.47 0.62 8.25
C ILE A 51 15.11 -0.10 7.06
N VAL A 52 14.40 -1.05 6.46
CA VAL A 52 14.84 -1.80 5.27
C VAL A 52 15.07 -0.88 4.08
N ASP A 53 14.25 0.15 3.93
CA ASP A 53 14.34 1.14 2.86
C ASP A 53 15.38 2.24 3.12
N GLY A 54 15.99 2.27 4.31
CA GLY A 54 16.94 3.31 4.69
C GLY A 54 16.29 4.69 4.94
N GLU A 55 14.97 4.76 5.04
CA GLU A 55 14.21 5.98 5.33
C GLU A 55 14.23 6.38 6.83
N SER A 56 14.75 5.50 7.71
CA SER A 56 14.86 5.78 9.14
C SER A 56 15.92 6.84 9.46
N ASN A 57 15.49 8.01 9.94
CA ASN A 57 16.38 9.08 10.38
C ASN A 57 16.91 8.86 11.81
N PHE A 58 17.89 7.97 11.95
CA PHE A 58 18.49 7.63 13.26
C PHE A 58 19.16 8.81 13.96
N ILE A 59 19.70 9.78 13.21
CA ILE A 59 20.31 11.00 13.78
C ILE A 59 19.26 11.85 14.49
N ALA A 60 18.12 12.10 13.84
CA ALA A 60 17.02 12.85 14.44
C ALA A 60 16.44 12.12 15.65
N GLN A 61 16.24 10.80 15.56
CA GLN A 61 15.78 9.96 16.67
C GLN A 61 16.71 10.06 17.89
N HIS A 62 18.02 9.93 17.69
CA HIS A 62 19.01 10.09 18.76
C HIS A 62 18.95 11.48 19.40
N LYS A 63 18.88 12.55 18.59
CA LYS A 63 18.74 13.94 19.08
C LYS A 63 17.47 14.15 19.90
N ALA A 64 16.35 13.56 19.46
CA ALA A 64 15.06 13.64 20.14
C ALA A 64 14.93 12.68 21.34
N LYS A 65 15.92 11.81 21.59
CA LYS A 65 15.86 10.72 22.58
C LYS A 65 14.64 9.80 22.38
N VAL A 66 14.25 9.58 21.13
CA VAL A 66 13.22 8.62 20.74
C VAL A 66 13.91 7.43 20.08
N ASN A 67 13.40 6.22 20.31
CA ASN A 67 13.90 5.01 19.66
C ASN A 67 12.73 4.29 19.00
N ASN A 68 12.45 4.65 17.74
CA ASN A 68 11.32 4.09 17.00
C ASN A 68 11.49 2.59 16.76
N THR A 69 12.73 2.12 16.54
CA THR A 69 13.03 0.70 16.39
C THR A 69 12.63 -0.10 17.63
N LEU A 70 12.98 0.38 18.82
CA LEU A 70 12.58 -0.26 20.08
C LEU A 70 11.06 -0.21 20.27
N GLN A 71 10.42 0.90 19.93
CA GLN A 71 8.96 1.03 20.00
C GLN A 71 8.27 0.04 19.06
N ALA A 72 8.73 -0.07 17.81
CA ALA A 72 8.21 -1.01 16.83
C ALA A 72 8.34 -2.46 17.32
N VAL A 73 9.52 -2.88 17.80
CA VAL A 73 9.73 -4.22 18.34
C VAL A 73 8.77 -4.51 19.50
N LYS A 74 8.59 -3.56 20.43
CA LYS A 74 7.63 -3.70 21.53
C LYS A 74 6.19 -3.83 21.02
N SER A 75 5.79 -3.02 20.05
CA SER A 75 4.45 -3.10 19.45
C SER A 75 4.20 -4.46 18.79
N GLY A 76 5.18 -4.98 18.03
CA GLY A 76 5.10 -6.32 17.44
C GLY A 76 4.95 -7.41 18.51
N GLN A 77 5.73 -7.34 19.60
CA GLN A 77 5.63 -8.30 20.71
C GLN A 77 4.27 -8.26 21.41
N VAL A 78 3.75 -7.06 21.70
CA VAL A 78 2.43 -6.90 22.34
C VAL A 78 1.32 -7.38 21.41
N SER A 79 1.40 -7.06 20.11
CA SER A 79 0.46 -7.56 19.12
C SER A 79 0.37 -9.10 19.14
N ILE A 80 1.51 -9.80 19.07
CA ILE A 80 1.54 -11.27 19.11
C ILE A 80 0.99 -11.80 20.45
N GLN A 81 1.27 -11.14 21.58
CA GLN A 81 0.70 -11.53 22.87
C GLN A 81 -0.82 -11.41 22.87
N ILE A 82 -1.39 -10.34 22.32
CA ILE A 82 -2.84 -10.19 22.20
C ILE A 82 -3.41 -11.28 21.26
N LEU A 83 -2.83 -11.45 20.06
CA LEU A 83 -3.28 -12.47 19.11
C LEU A 83 -3.22 -13.89 19.70
N SER A 84 -2.23 -14.20 20.54
CA SER A 84 -2.12 -15.51 21.20
C SER A 84 -3.21 -15.80 22.24
N LYS A 85 -3.86 -14.75 22.76
CA LYS A 85 -5.05 -14.88 23.63
C LYS A 85 -6.33 -15.05 22.82
N ILE A 86 -6.36 -14.49 21.61
CA ILE A 86 -7.50 -14.52 20.70
C ILE A 86 -7.57 -15.85 19.94
N PHE A 87 -6.44 -16.30 19.39
CA PHE A 87 -6.35 -17.48 18.55
C PHE A 87 -5.57 -18.60 19.24
N GLU A 88 -6.21 -19.76 19.38
CA GLU A 88 -5.52 -20.97 19.84
C GLU A 88 -4.34 -21.31 18.93
N LYS A 89 -3.30 -21.95 19.48
CA LYS A 89 -2.07 -22.30 18.75
C LYS A 89 -2.30 -23.13 17.47
N LYS A 90 -3.37 -23.93 17.43
CA LYS A 90 -3.71 -24.78 16.26
C LYS A 90 -4.67 -24.11 15.27
N ASN A 91 -5.09 -22.87 15.53
CA ASN A 91 -5.98 -22.15 14.63
C ASN A 91 -5.27 -21.87 13.29
N SER A 92 -5.99 -22.04 12.18
CA SER A 92 -5.46 -21.81 10.83
C SER A 92 -5.04 -20.36 10.56
N PHE A 93 -5.51 -19.40 11.36
CA PHE A 93 -5.03 -18.01 11.33
C PHE A 93 -3.51 -17.89 11.35
N TRP A 94 -2.81 -18.72 12.14
CA TRP A 94 -1.35 -18.67 12.22
C TRP A 94 -0.69 -19.06 10.90
N ASN A 95 -1.21 -20.08 10.20
CA ASN A 95 -0.69 -20.46 8.89
C ASN A 95 -0.95 -19.37 7.85
N ASP A 96 -2.12 -18.74 7.90
CA ASP A 96 -2.45 -17.62 7.01
C ASP A 96 -1.54 -16.41 7.26
N LEU A 97 -1.23 -16.10 8.53
CA LEU A 97 -0.28 -15.06 8.90
C LEU A 97 1.12 -15.37 8.37
N ASP A 98 1.63 -16.57 8.64
CA ASP A 98 2.94 -17.02 8.17
C ASP A 98 3.06 -16.93 6.64
N ASN A 99 2.02 -17.39 5.91
CA ASN A 99 1.99 -17.34 4.45
C ASN A 99 2.03 -15.90 3.91
N MET A 100 1.28 -14.96 4.51
CA MET A 100 1.31 -13.56 4.08
C MET A 100 2.63 -12.88 4.45
N GLN A 101 3.23 -13.21 5.60
CA GLN A 101 4.55 -12.71 5.96
C GLN A 101 5.62 -13.21 4.99
N GLU A 102 5.61 -14.50 4.66
CA GLU A 102 6.53 -15.07 3.67
C GLU A 102 6.39 -14.35 2.33
N LEU A 103 5.16 -14.20 1.81
CA LEU A 103 4.91 -13.48 0.56
C LEU A 103 5.45 -12.05 0.60
N TYR A 104 5.17 -11.30 1.67
CA TYR A 104 5.64 -9.92 1.84
C TYR A 104 7.17 -9.84 1.83
N TYR A 105 7.86 -10.63 2.67
CA TYR A 105 9.32 -10.54 2.79
C TYR A 105 10.06 -11.11 1.58
N GLN A 106 9.53 -12.14 0.91
CA GLN A 106 10.07 -12.61 -0.37
C GLN A 106 9.91 -11.57 -1.48
N ASN A 107 8.79 -10.83 -1.48
CA ASN A 107 8.60 -9.71 -2.39
C ASN A 107 9.59 -8.57 -2.10
N THR A 108 9.83 -8.22 -0.83
CA THR A 108 10.87 -7.24 -0.46
C THR A 108 12.25 -7.66 -0.98
N LEU A 109 12.63 -8.93 -0.83
CA LEU A 109 13.91 -9.43 -1.37
C LEU A 109 13.96 -9.30 -2.89
N THR A 110 12.88 -9.69 -3.57
CA THR A 110 12.76 -9.60 -5.03
C THR A 110 12.86 -8.16 -5.52
N GLU A 111 12.17 -7.22 -4.86
CA GLU A 111 12.25 -5.79 -5.13
C GLU A 111 13.69 -5.27 -4.99
N LYS A 112 14.40 -5.60 -3.90
CA LYS A 112 15.81 -5.17 -3.74
C LYS A 112 16.72 -5.71 -4.83
N HIS A 113 16.47 -6.94 -5.30
CA HIS A 113 17.21 -7.49 -6.44
C HIS A 113 16.87 -6.77 -7.74
N GLN A 114 15.59 -6.50 -8.00
CA GLN A 114 15.11 -5.80 -9.19
C GLN A 114 15.58 -4.34 -9.25
N ASN A 115 15.74 -3.67 -8.10
CA ASN A 115 16.34 -2.34 -8.01
C ASN A 115 17.77 -2.28 -8.57
N ILE A 116 18.49 -3.41 -8.55
CA ILE A 116 19.83 -3.56 -9.14
C ILE A 116 19.72 -3.90 -10.63
N GLN A 117 18.90 -4.89 -10.98
CA GLN A 117 18.81 -5.40 -12.35
C GLN A 117 18.08 -4.45 -13.31
N LYS A 118 17.19 -3.61 -12.77
CA LYS A 118 16.34 -2.66 -13.51
C LYS A 118 15.62 -3.31 -14.70
N PRO A 119 14.83 -4.39 -14.47
CA PRO A 119 14.15 -5.09 -15.54
C PRO A 119 13.02 -4.25 -16.14
N ASN A 120 12.59 -4.64 -17.34
CA ASN A 120 11.32 -4.18 -17.88
C ASN A 120 10.16 -4.88 -17.19
N PHE A 121 9.12 -4.12 -16.85
CA PHE A 121 7.94 -4.62 -16.16
C PHE A 121 6.72 -4.54 -17.08
N THR A 122 5.91 -5.58 -17.08
CA THR A 122 4.54 -5.51 -17.62
C THR A 122 3.58 -5.00 -16.53
N VAL A 123 2.38 -4.57 -16.93
CA VAL A 123 1.30 -4.25 -15.96
C VAL A 123 1.00 -5.43 -15.03
N LYS A 124 1.13 -6.67 -15.52
CA LYS A 124 0.92 -7.87 -14.71
C LYS A 124 2.01 -8.03 -13.63
N ASP A 125 3.26 -7.72 -13.96
CA ASP A 125 4.36 -7.74 -12.99
C ASP A 125 4.15 -6.68 -11.91
N PHE A 126 3.71 -5.48 -12.32
CA PHE A 126 3.29 -4.43 -11.40
C PHE A 126 2.17 -4.89 -10.47
N GLU A 127 1.11 -5.53 -10.99
CA GLU A 127 -0.01 -6.01 -10.18
C GLU A 127 0.42 -7.08 -9.17
N ILE A 128 1.28 -8.02 -9.57
CA ILE A 128 1.84 -9.04 -8.67
C ILE A 128 2.63 -8.37 -7.54
N TYR A 129 3.50 -7.42 -7.89
CA TYR A 129 4.28 -6.66 -6.92
C TYR A 129 3.39 -5.85 -5.97
N ALA A 130 2.41 -5.11 -6.50
CA ALA A 130 1.53 -4.26 -5.70
C ALA A 130 0.67 -5.06 -4.70
N GLU A 131 0.19 -6.25 -5.10
CA GLU A 131 -0.52 -7.15 -4.19
C GLU A 131 0.41 -7.71 -3.12
N ALA A 132 1.59 -8.21 -3.51
CA ALA A 132 2.54 -8.81 -2.58
C ALA A 132 3.10 -7.79 -1.56
N LYS A 133 3.37 -6.55 -1.99
CA LYS A 133 3.83 -5.46 -1.11
C LYS A 133 2.81 -5.08 -0.02
N HIS A 134 1.53 -5.30 -0.28
CA HIS A 134 0.46 -4.93 0.66
C HIS A 134 -0.28 -6.14 1.24
N CYS A 135 0.17 -7.38 0.98
CA CYS A 135 -0.59 -8.59 1.30
C CYS A 135 -0.86 -8.80 2.80
N LEU A 136 -0.05 -8.21 3.69
CA LEU A 136 -0.30 -8.21 5.14
C LEU A 136 -1.62 -7.53 5.51
N ALA A 137 -2.12 -6.61 4.67
CA ALA A 137 -3.44 -6.01 4.84
C ALA A 137 -4.61 -6.97 4.56
N TYR A 138 -4.34 -8.22 4.19
CA TYR A 138 -5.35 -9.29 4.20
C TYR A 138 -5.54 -9.94 5.57
N ILE A 139 -4.61 -9.78 6.52
CA ILE A 139 -4.71 -10.38 7.86
C ILE A 139 -5.96 -9.89 8.62
N PRO A 140 -6.35 -8.61 8.57
CA PRO A 140 -7.60 -8.16 9.18
C PRO A 140 -8.84 -8.88 8.64
N ILE A 141 -8.90 -9.12 7.33
CA ILE A 141 -10.00 -9.85 6.69
C ILE A 141 -10.04 -11.30 7.19
N LEU A 142 -8.88 -11.97 7.18
CA LEU A 142 -8.78 -13.36 7.58
C LEU A 142 -9.07 -13.55 9.08
N GLY A 143 -8.52 -12.69 9.93
CA GLY A 143 -8.76 -12.75 11.37
C GLY A 143 -10.24 -12.53 11.72
N LEU A 144 -10.90 -11.54 11.11
CA LEU A 144 -12.33 -11.34 11.32
C LEU A 144 -13.17 -12.52 10.82
N ASP A 145 -12.79 -13.16 9.71
CA ASP A 145 -13.44 -14.37 9.19
C ASP A 145 -13.31 -15.59 10.13
N TYR A 146 -12.21 -15.69 10.89
CA TYR A 146 -12.04 -16.70 11.93
C TYR A 146 -12.81 -16.38 13.23
N LEU A 147 -13.02 -15.10 13.53
CA LEU A 147 -13.60 -14.66 14.82
C LEU A 147 -15.10 -14.42 14.77
N PHE A 148 -15.63 -14.01 13.62
CA PHE A 148 -17.00 -13.55 13.46
C PHE A 148 -17.65 -14.11 12.20
N ASN A 149 -18.99 -14.19 12.22
CA ASN A 149 -19.73 -14.60 11.03
C ASN A 149 -19.77 -13.45 10.02
N GLY A 150 -19.16 -13.63 8.86
CA GLY A 150 -19.21 -12.69 7.75
C GLY A 150 -20.59 -12.66 7.08
N TYR A 151 -21.08 -11.46 6.72
CA TYR A 151 -22.21 -11.30 5.81
C TYR A 151 -21.83 -11.54 4.35
N HIS A 152 -20.53 -11.50 4.06
CA HIS A 152 -19.95 -11.59 2.73
C HIS A 152 -18.77 -12.55 2.73
N ASP A 153 -18.52 -13.17 1.58
CA ASP A 153 -17.37 -14.05 1.41
C ASP A 153 -16.05 -13.26 1.47
N LYS A 154 -15.07 -13.81 2.20
CA LYS A 154 -13.75 -13.17 2.38
C LYS A 154 -13.00 -12.90 1.08
N MET A 155 -13.21 -13.69 0.01
CA MET A 155 -12.55 -13.43 -1.27
C MET A 155 -13.10 -12.16 -1.94
N THR A 156 -14.36 -11.82 -1.67
CA THR A 156 -14.95 -10.56 -2.14
C THR A 156 -14.29 -9.36 -1.45
N LEU A 157 -14.08 -9.45 -0.13
CA LEU A 157 -13.37 -8.42 0.63
C LEU A 157 -11.90 -8.29 0.17
N LYS A 158 -11.21 -9.41 -0.05
CA LYS A 158 -9.84 -9.41 -0.60
C LYS A 158 -9.78 -8.77 -1.98
N LYS A 159 -10.80 -8.98 -2.82
CA LYS A 159 -10.88 -8.35 -4.15
C LYS A 159 -10.99 -6.83 -4.07
N ILE A 160 -11.75 -6.29 -3.10
CA ILE A 160 -11.80 -4.84 -2.85
C ILE A 160 -10.41 -4.33 -2.51
N TYR A 161 -9.75 -4.95 -1.53
CA TYR A 161 -8.41 -4.57 -1.09
C TYR A 161 -7.37 -4.70 -2.20
N LYS A 162 -7.47 -5.73 -3.06
CA LYS A 162 -6.61 -5.89 -4.24
C LYS A 162 -6.70 -4.69 -5.18
N HIS A 163 -7.91 -4.22 -5.49
CA HIS A 163 -8.09 -3.00 -6.28
C HIS A 163 -7.51 -1.77 -5.58
N ILE A 164 -7.67 -1.65 -4.25
CA ILE A 164 -7.05 -0.58 -3.47
C ILE A 164 -5.52 -0.62 -3.56
N PHE A 165 -4.90 -1.80 -3.44
CA PHE A 165 -3.44 -1.95 -3.48
C PHE A 165 -2.87 -1.52 -4.83
N PHE A 166 -3.53 -1.91 -5.92
CA PHE A 166 -3.11 -1.53 -7.28
C PHE A 166 -3.18 -0.01 -7.47
N ALA A 167 -4.24 0.60 -6.98
CA ALA A 167 -4.43 2.04 -7.11
C ALA A 167 -3.46 2.84 -6.23
N ILE A 168 -3.25 2.41 -4.97
CA ILE A 168 -2.29 3.03 -4.06
C ILE A 168 -0.88 2.92 -4.63
N GLN A 169 -0.44 1.73 -5.05
CA GLN A 169 0.94 1.56 -5.52
C GLN A 169 1.22 2.35 -6.80
N MET A 170 0.30 2.37 -7.76
CA MET A 170 0.49 3.15 -8.99
C MET A 170 0.52 4.66 -8.69
N ASN A 171 -0.33 5.13 -7.79
CA ASN A 171 -0.31 6.53 -7.38
C ASN A 171 0.95 6.90 -6.60
N ASP A 172 1.45 6.01 -5.75
CA ASP A 172 2.71 6.20 -5.01
C ASP A 172 3.90 6.25 -5.97
N ASP A 173 4.02 5.30 -6.91
CA ASP A 173 5.10 5.29 -7.91
C ASP A 173 5.11 6.58 -8.76
N LEU A 174 3.93 7.16 -9.00
CA LEU A 174 3.77 8.43 -9.72
C LEU A 174 4.20 9.63 -8.87
N GLU A 175 3.72 9.73 -7.62
CA GLU A 175 4.00 10.86 -6.71
C GLU A 175 5.46 10.87 -6.25
N ASP A 176 6.06 9.70 -6.02
CA ASP A 176 7.42 9.53 -5.53
C ASP A 176 8.44 9.27 -6.67
N TYR A 177 8.06 9.35 -7.95
CA TYR A 177 8.92 9.04 -9.12
C TYR A 177 10.38 9.52 -8.98
N THR A 178 10.60 10.82 -8.82
CA THR A 178 11.97 11.38 -8.68
C THR A 178 12.63 10.97 -7.36
N LYS A 179 11.85 10.85 -6.27
CA LYS A 179 12.36 10.40 -4.97
C LYS A 179 12.85 8.96 -5.05
N ASP A 180 12.11 8.10 -5.73
CA ASP A 180 12.41 6.69 -5.90
C ASP A 180 13.67 6.49 -6.75
N ILE A 181 13.86 7.27 -7.83
CA ILE A 181 15.14 7.32 -8.56
C ILE A 181 16.30 7.65 -7.61
N ASN A 182 16.15 8.70 -6.80
CA ASN A 182 17.20 9.15 -5.87
C ASN A 182 17.51 8.10 -4.79
N ASN A 183 16.51 7.29 -4.42
CA ASN A 183 16.64 6.20 -3.46
C ASN A 183 17.01 4.85 -4.11
N ASN A 184 17.33 4.84 -5.41
CA ASN A 184 17.61 3.65 -6.19
C ASN A 184 16.48 2.59 -6.11
N GLN A 185 15.24 3.05 -6.10
CA GLN A 185 14.03 2.23 -6.22
C GLN A 185 13.58 2.21 -7.69
N TRP A 186 13.44 1.00 -8.24
CA TRP A 186 13.08 0.77 -9.62
C TRP A 186 11.62 0.33 -9.70
N THR A 187 10.80 1.12 -10.40
CA THR A 187 9.35 0.94 -10.44
C THR A 187 8.90 0.65 -11.87
N TYR A 188 7.63 0.26 -12.01
CA TYR A 188 6.98 0.07 -13.31
C TYR A 188 7.06 1.34 -14.18
N LEU A 189 6.85 2.52 -13.58
CA LEU A 189 6.89 3.79 -14.31
C LEU A 189 8.31 4.14 -14.79
N HIS A 190 9.35 3.82 -14.01
CA HIS A 190 10.73 4.01 -14.44
C HIS A 190 11.06 3.17 -15.68
N ALA A 191 10.67 1.89 -15.67
CA ALA A 191 10.87 1.00 -16.80
C ALA A 191 10.16 1.50 -18.05
N ASN A 192 8.90 1.96 -17.93
CA ASN A 192 8.15 2.49 -19.06
C ASN A 192 8.76 3.75 -19.67
N VAL A 193 9.22 4.68 -18.84
CA VAL A 193 9.87 5.91 -19.32
C VAL A 193 11.19 5.59 -20.02
N ASP A 194 12.00 4.68 -19.48
CA ASP A 194 13.26 4.31 -20.12
C ASP A 194 13.03 3.61 -21.47
N ASN A 195 12.03 2.72 -21.55
CA ASN A 195 11.62 2.12 -22.82
C ASN A 195 11.13 3.15 -23.83
N PHE A 196 10.32 4.14 -23.40
CA PHE A 196 9.84 5.20 -24.29
C PHE A 196 10.99 6.05 -24.83
N ILE A 197 11.95 6.43 -23.97
CA ILE A 197 13.14 7.20 -24.37
C ILE A 197 13.95 6.43 -25.43
N GLU A 198 14.12 5.12 -25.24
CA GLU A 198 14.85 4.26 -26.18
C GLU A 198 14.11 4.14 -27.53
N GLN A 199 12.81 3.85 -27.51
CA GLN A 199 11.99 3.66 -28.71
C GLN A 199 11.90 4.93 -29.56
N GLU A 200 11.66 6.08 -28.92
CA GLU A 200 11.56 7.38 -29.58
C GLU A 200 12.94 8.03 -29.84
N LYS A 201 14.03 7.34 -29.47
CA LYS A 201 15.42 7.81 -29.63
C LYS A 201 15.65 9.21 -29.06
N ILE A 202 15.03 9.50 -27.92
CA ILE A 202 15.10 10.80 -27.27
C ILE A 202 16.50 10.98 -26.69
N LYS A 203 17.18 12.06 -27.09
CA LYS A 203 18.49 12.39 -26.54
C LYS A 203 18.32 12.83 -25.09
N ASN A 204 19.00 12.13 -24.18
CA ASN A 204 19.07 12.54 -22.79
C ASN A 204 19.66 13.96 -22.69
N ASN A 205 18.94 14.86 -22.05
CA ASN A 205 19.40 16.22 -21.81
C ASN A 205 19.85 16.35 -20.36
N THR A 206 21.17 16.30 -20.15
CA THR A 206 21.80 16.39 -18.83
C THR A 206 21.66 17.76 -18.17
N ASP A 207 21.30 18.79 -18.94
CA ASP A 207 21.10 20.16 -18.43
C ASP A 207 19.68 20.35 -17.86
N LEU A 208 18.77 19.42 -18.13
CA LEU A 208 17.40 19.46 -17.59
C LEU A 208 17.31 18.67 -16.28
N THR A 209 16.97 19.39 -15.21
CA THR A 209 16.60 18.75 -13.94
C THR A 209 15.33 17.91 -14.12
N ASN A 210 15.35 16.73 -13.50
CA ASN A 210 14.28 15.73 -13.54
C ASN A 210 13.83 15.38 -14.97
N PHE A 211 14.77 15.26 -15.91
CA PHE A 211 14.49 14.94 -17.31
C PHE A 211 13.50 13.76 -17.48
N LYS A 212 13.74 12.64 -16.79
CA LYS A 212 12.87 11.45 -16.89
C LYS A 212 11.46 11.69 -16.33
N GLU A 213 11.32 12.43 -15.24
CA GLU A 213 10.02 12.81 -14.71
C GLU A 213 9.25 13.71 -15.70
N ARG A 214 9.95 14.61 -16.41
CA ARG A 214 9.32 15.39 -17.48
C ARG A 214 8.86 14.48 -18.61
N VAL A 215 9.67 13.50 -19.01
CA VAL A 215 9.29 12.51 -20.02
C VAL A 215 8.04 11.73 -19.58
N LEU A 216 7.95 11.30 -18.31
CA LEU A 216 6.77 10.63 -17.75
C LEU A 216 5.48 11.40 -18.07
N TYR A 217 5.45 12.70 -17.83
CA TYR A 217 4.26 13.51 -18.05
C TYR A 217 4.00 13.82 -19.52
N VAL A 218 5.03 14.23 -20.29
CA VAL A 218 4.84 14.66 -21.70
C VAL A 218 4.62 13.50 -22.67
N SER A 219 5.04 12.28 -22.31
CA SER A 219 4.79 11.07 -23.11
C SER A 219 3.38 10.51 -22.96
N GLY A 220 2.61 10.99 -21.97
CA GLY A 220 1.29 10.45 -21.62
C GLY A 220 1.32 9.28 -20.61
N ILE A 221 2.49 8.73 -20.28
CA ILE A 221 2.63 7.63 -19.30
C ILE A 221 2.06 8.03 -17.93
N GLY A 222 2.32 9.26 -17.48
CA GLY A 222 1.74 9.78 -16.24
C GLY A 222 0.21 9.82 -16.26
N SER A 223 -0.40 10.22 -17.39
CA SER A 223 -1.86 10.22 -17.56
C SER A 223 -2.45 8.81 -17.57
N GLU A 224 -1.75 7.85 -18.18
CA GLU A 224 -2.14 6.44 -18.12
C GLU A 224 -2.08 5.88 -16.69
N ALA A 225 -1.04 6.23 -15.92
CA ALA A 225 -0.90 5.85 -14.51
C ALA A 225 -2.05 6.42 -13.65
N ILE A 226 -2.39 7.70 -13.81
CA ILE A 226 -3.54 8.32 -13.13
C ILE A 226 -4.84 7.61 -13.50
N THR A 227 -5.05 7.35 -14.79
CA THR A 227 -6.24 6.65 -15.28
C THR A 227 -6.35 5.24 -14.68
N TYR A 228 -5.23 4.52 -14.61
CA TYR A 228 -5.14 3.21 -13.98
C TYR A 228 -5.52 3.29 -12.49
N SER A 229 -4.90 4.19 -11.72
CA SER A 229 -5.22 4.37 -10.29
C SER A 229 -6.70 4.68 -10.06
N LYS A 230 -7.27 5.61 -10.82
CA LYS A 230 -8.70 5.96 -10.75
C LYS A 230 -9.60 4.78 -11.09
N LYS A 231 -9.28 4.01 -12.13
CA LYS A 231 -10.06 2.82 -12.51
C LYS A 231 -10.14 1.83 -11.35
N HIS A 232 -9.02 1.57 -10.69
CA HIS A 232 -8.97 0.61 -9.60
C HIS A 232 -9.64 1.13 -8.31
N PHE A 233 -9.46 2.40 -7.93
CA PHE A 233 -10.22 2.99 -6.83
C PHE A 233 -11.74 3.00 -7.08
N ASN A 234 -12.17 3.35 -8.29
CA ASN A 234 -13.59 3.32 -8.64
C ASN A 234 -14.15 1.89 -8.58
N LYS A 235 -13.38 0.88 -8.98
CA LYS A 235 -13.83 -0.51 -8.86
C LYS A 235 -13.94 -0.96 -7.40
N ALA A 236 -12.99 -0.55 -6.55
CA ALA A 236 -13.10 -0.77 -5.11
C ALA A 236 -14.31 -0.07 -4.51
N LEU A 237 -14.63 1.15 -4.97
CA LEU A 237 -15.79 1.92 -4.52
C LEU A 237 -17.11 1.24 -4.89
N GLU A 238 -17.25 0.80 -6.14
CA GLU A 238 -18.42 0.06 -6.62
C GLU A 238 -18.69 -1.17 -5.75
N LEU A 239 -17.66 -2.00 -5.54
CA LEU A 239 -17.76 -3.20 -4.71
C LEU A 239 -18.07 -2.85 -3.23
N SER A 240 -17.47 -1.78 -2.70
CA SER A 240 -17.72 -1.35 -1.32
C SER A 240 -19.15 -0.86 -1.11
N LEU A 241 -19.73 -0.20 -2.12
CA LEU A 241 -21.14 0.23 -2.13
C LEU A 241 -22.09 -0.97 -2.18
N GLU A 242 -21.79 -1.97 -3.02
CA GLU A 242 -22.56 -3.22 -3.11
C GLU A 242 -22.61 -3.95 -1.75
N LEU A 243 -21.49 -3.97 -1.03
CA LEU A 243 -21.37 -4.59 0.29
C LEU A 243 -21.78 -3.67 1.45
N LYS A 244 -22.22 -2.43 1.16
CA LYS A 244 -22.61 -1.42 2.17
C LYS A 244 -21.52 -1.15 3.22
N LEU A 245 -20.26 -1.13 2.81
CA LEU A 245 -19.12 -0.75 3.65
C LEU A 245 -19.00 0.78 3.67
N THR A 246 -19.81 1.43 4.48
CA THR A 246 -20.00 2.89 4.56
C THR A 246 -18.70 3.63 4.85
N GLU A 247 -17.92 3.18 5.83
CA GLU A 247 -16.67 3.87 6.20
C GLU A 247 -15.62 3.76 5.08
N LEU A 248 -15.46 2.57 4.51
CA LEU A 248 -14.55 2.34 3.39
C LEU A 248 -14.98 3.12 2.14
N THR A 249 -16.29 3.14 1.85
CA THR A 249 -16.89 3.93 0.77
C THR A 249 -16.58 5.41 0.93
N SER A 250 -16.70 5.94 2.15
CA SER A 250 -16.39 7.34 2.45
C SER A 250 -14.92 7.66 2.19
N TRP A 251 -14.02 6.80 2.67
CA TRP A 251 -12.58 6.95 2.44
C TRP A 251 -12.23 6.88 0.95
N LEU A 252 -12.83 5.95 0.20
CA LEU A 252 -12.63 5.79 -1.24
C LEU A 252 -13.09 7.03 -2.02
N LYS A 253 -14.28 7.58 -1.71
CA LYS A 253 -14.78 8.81 -2.34
C LYS A 253 -13.84 9.99 -2.12
N LYS A 254 -13.34 10.16 -0.90
CA LYS A 254 -12.36 11.22 -0.58
C LYS A 254 -11.07 11.03 -1.38
N THR A 255 -10.54 9.81 -1.40
CA THR A 255 -9.29 9.48 -2.11
C THR A 255 -9.42 9.70 -3.62
N ILE A 256 -10.53 9.29 -4.23
CA ILE A 256 -10.81 9.53 -5.65
C ILE A 256 -10.88 11.04 -5.93
N SER A 257 -11.57 11.81 -5.08
CA SER A 257 -11.65 13.26 -5.24
C SER A 257 -10.27 13.93 -5.18
N ASP A 258 -9.38 13.50 -4.27
CA ASP A 258 -8.02 14.04 -4.16
C ASP A 258 -7.21 13.77 -5.44
N ILE A 259 -7.34 12.57 -6.03
CA ILE A 259 -6.68 12.20 -7.29
C ILE A 259 -7.23 13.01 -8.47
N GLU A 260 -8.55 13.18 -8.55
CA GLU A 260 -9.19 13.99 -9.60
C GLU A 260 -8.79 15.47 -9.52
N SER A 261 -8.60 16.01 -8.31
CA SER A 261 -8.06 17.36 -8.13
C SER A 261 -6.61 17.47 -8.65
N ASN A 262 -5.77 16.46 -8.42
CA ASN A 262 -4.41 16.43 -8.95
C ASN A 262 -4.38 16.31 -10.48
N GLU A 263 -5.21 15.44 -11.05
CA GLU A 263 -5.35 15.28 -12.51
C GLU A 263 -5.76 16.60 -13.18
N LYS A 264 -6.78 17.30 -12.63
CA LYS A 264 -7.21 18.60 -13.14
C LYS A 264 -6.09 19.63 -13.10
N LEU A 265 -5.28 19.65 -12.03
CA LEU A 265 -4.12 20.53 -11.94
C LEU A 265 -3.12 20.23 -13.07
N ILE A 266 -2.76 18.95 -13.27
CA ILE A 266 -1.82 18.54 -14.33
C ILE A 266 -2.35 18.94 -15.71
N LEU A 267 -3.61 18.65 -16.01
CA LEU A 267 -4.23 19.01 -17.29
C LEU A 267 -4.27 20.53 -17.51
N SER A 268 -4.56 21.32 -16.47
CA SER A 268 -4.56 22.79 -16.56
C SER A 268 -3.20 23.42 -16.82
N LEU A 269 -2.10 22.66 -16.68
CA LEU A 269 -0.74 23.10 -16.98
C LEU A 269 -0.28 22.71 -18.39
N LEU A 270 -1.09 21.91 -19.11
CA LEU A 270 -0.84 21.48 -20.49
C LEU A 270 -1.62 22.32 -21.52
N ASP A 271 -2.65 23.07 -21.07
CA ASP A 271 -3.41 24.06 -21.85
C ASP A 271 -2.77 25.47 -21.78
#